data_AF-A0A534LGK0-F1
#
_entry.id   AF-A0A534LGK0-F1
#
_cell.length_a   1.000
_cell.length_b   1.000
_cell.length_c   1.000
_cell.angle_alpha   90.00
_cell.angle_beta   90.00
_cell.angle_gamma   90.00
#
_symmetry.space_group_name_H-M   'P 1'
#
loop_
_entity.id
_entity.type
_entity.pdbx_description
1 polymer ?
#
loop_
_entity_poly.entity_id
_entity_poly.type
_entity_poly.pdbx_seq_one_letter_code
_entity_poly.pdbx_strand_id
1 'polypeptide(L)'
;MRACYLVVWWVNQAPQAALFDHQEAARAAANVRNALMVTISGSGVGVDEVVDWYRRNEEGSPLPAEWRDGLGQPRISWAPKGSLPPGVRELGIPKS
;
A
#
# COMPACT_ATOMS: atom_id res chain seq x y z
N MET A 1 -5.00 -12.92 -21.55
CA MET A 1 -4.80 -11.63 -20.86
C MET A 1 -4.71 -11.90 -19.38
N ARG A 2 -3.68 -11.40 -18.68
CA ARG A 2 -3.59 -11.54 -17.23
C ARG A 2 -4.20 -10.28 -16.62
N ALA A 3 -5.27 -10.43 -15.85
CA ALA A 3 -5.85 -9.33 -15.09
C ALA A 3 -5.25 -9.34 -13.69
N CYS A 4 -5.07 -8.16 -13.10
CA CYS A 4 -4.82 -8.01 -11.67
C CYS A 4 -5.95 -7.20 -11.04
N TYR A 5 -6.09 -7.31 -9.72
CA TYR A 5 -7.20 -6.75 -9.00
C TYR A 5 -6.66 -5.90 -7.85
N LEU A 6 -6.94 -4.61 -7.88
CA LEU A 6 -6.63 -3.69 -6.78
C LEU A 6 -7.83 -3.64 -5.84
N VAL A 7 -7.60 -3.87 -4.56
CA VAL A 7 -8.61 -3.75 -3.51
C VAL A 7 -8.22 -2.62 -2.58
N VAL A 8 -9.14 -1.69 -2.33
CA VAL A 8 -8.94 -0.51 -1.47
C VAL A 8 -10.02 -0.46 -0.38
N TRP A 9 -9.63 -0.41 0.88
CA TRP A 9 -10.54 -0.39 2.04
C TRP A 9 -10.04 0.56 3.12
N TRP A 10 -10.87 0.86 4.13
CA TRP A 10 -10.53 1.81 5.19
C TRP A 10 -10.37 1.13 6.54
N VAL A 11 -9.31 1.51 7.26
CA VAL A 11 -9.08 1.18 8.67
C VAL A 11 -8.72 2.48 9.39
N ASN A 12 -9.42 2.81 10.47
CA ASN A 12 -9.16 4.04 11.25
C ASN A 12 -9.08 5.30 10.37
N GLN A 13 -10.03 5.46 9.43
CA GLN A 13 -10.09 6.58 8.47
C GLN A 13 -8.92 6.65 7.47
N ALA A 14 -8.03 5.66 7.43
CA ALA A 14 -6.95 5.57 6.46
C ALA A 14 -7.27 4.50 5.39
N PRO A 15 -7.21 4.82 4.09
CA PRO A 15 -7.26 3.81 3.05
C PRO A 15 -6.01 2.92 3.10
N GLN A 16 -6.25 1.66 2.83
CA GLN A 16 -5.27 0.61 2.64
C GLN A 16 -5.51 -0.02 1.28
N ALA A 17 -4.44 -0.50 0.64
CA ALA A 17 -4.49 -1.02 -0.72
C ALA A 17 -3.72 -2.35 -0.83
N ALA A 18 -4.26 -3.30 -1.60
CA ALA A 18 -3.57 -4.54 -1.94
C ALA A 18 -3.87 -4.98 -3.38
N LEU A 19 -2.88 -5.63 -4.01
CA LEU A 19 -3.00 -6.22 -5.33
C LEU A 19 -3.18 -7.74 -5.23
N PHE A 20 -4.03 -8.29 -6.08
CA PHE A 20 -4.31 -9.71 -6.18
C PHE A 20 -4.17 -10.18 -7.63
N ASP A 21 -3.63 -11.38 -7.80
CA ASP A 21 -3.53 -12.05 -9.12
C ASP A 21 -4.78 -12.85 -9.48
N HIS A 22 -5.67 -13.10 -8.51
CA HIS A 22 -6.84 -13.97 -8.65
C HIS A 22 -8.12 -13.24 -8.25
N GLN A 23 -9.11 -13.29 -9.14
CA GLN A 23 -10.41 -12.63 -8.95
C GLN A 23 -11.13 -13.07 -7.67
N GLU A 24 -11.14 -14.38 -7.40
CA GLU A 24 -11.86 -14.94 -6.25
C GLU A 24 -11.27 -14.45 -4.92
N ALA A 25 -9.94 -14.38 -4.83
CA ALA A 25 -9.26 -13.85 -3.66
C ALA A 25 -9.54 -12.36 -3.47
N ALA A 26 -9.50 -11.57 -4.54
CA ALA A 26 -9.82 -10.15 -4.51
C ALA A 26 -11.27 -9.90 -4.09
N ARG A 27 -12.22 -10.67 -4.65
CA ARG A 27 -13.65 -10.59 -4.34
C ARG A 27 -13.92 -10.93 -2.88
N ALA A 28 -13.34 -12.01 -2.37
CA ALA A 28 -13.46 -12.39 -0.97
C ALA A 28 -12.89 -11.30 -0.05
N ALA A 29 -11.71 -10.77 -0.39
CA ALA A 29 -11.06 -9.72 0.37
C ALA A 29 -11.88 -8.42 0.38
N ALA A 30 -12.47 -8.04 -0.75
CA ALA A 30 -13.29 -6.85 -0.88
C ALA A 30 -14.61 -6.96 -0.12
N ASN A 31 -15.27 -8.12 -0.19
CA ASN A 31 -16.52 -8.38 0.50
C ASN A 31 -16.35 -8.26 2.03
N VAL A 32 -15.34 -8.91 2.60
CA VAL A 32 -15.10 -8.89 4.05
C VAL A 32 -14.79 -7.49 4.59
N ARG A 33 -14.16 -6.64 3.77
CA ARG A 33 -13.65 -5.32 4.19
C ARG A 33 -14.55 -4.16 3.76
N ASN A 34 -15.69 -4.41 3.11
CA ASN A 34 -16.50 -3.39 2.47
C ASN A 34 -15.66 -2.47 1.55
N ALA A 35 -14.85 -3.09 0.70
CA ALA A 35 -13.83 -2.43 -0.08
C ALA A 35 -14.30 -2.04 -1.49
N LEU A 36 -13.56 -1.14 -2.11
CA LEU A 36 -13.58 -0.96 -3.56
C LEU A 36 -12.68 -2.02 -4.22
N MET A 37 -13.17 -2.68 -5.26
CA MET A 37 -12.38 -3.59 -6.09
C MET A 37 -12.29 -3.03 -7.51
N VAL A 38 -11.08 -2.86 -8.01
CA VAL A 38 -10.79 -2.39 -9.36
C VAL A 38 -10.17 -3.53 -10.14
N THR A 39 -10.76 -3.88 -11.28
CA THR A 39 -10.20 -4.87 -12.21
C THR A 39 -9.33 -4.17 -13.23
N ILE A 40 -8.07 -4.58 -13.31
CA ILE A 40 -7.08 -4.00 -14.20
C ILE A 40 -6.79 -5.04 -15.28
N SER A 41 -7.03 -4.68 -16.53
CA SER A 41 -6.82 -5.56 -17.69
C SER A 41 -5.88 -4.90 -18.68
N GLY A 42 -4.99 -5.70 -19.27
CA GLY A 42 -3.97 -5.22 -20.20
C GLY A 42 -2.59 -5.76 -19.84
N SER A 43 -1.67 -5.73 -20.79
CA SER A 43 -0.26 -6.08 -20.56
C SER A 43 0.50 -4.85 -20.09
N GLY A 44 1.28 -4.97 -19.03
CA GLY A 44 2.16 -3.89 -18.55
C GLY A 44 1.44 -2.75 -17.81
N VAL A 45 0.20 -2.96 -17.37
CA VAL A 45 -0.51 -1.95 -16.57
C VAL A 45 -0.06 -2.07 -15.11
N GLY A 46 0.58 -1.01 -14.61
CA GLY A 46 0.95 -0.84 -13.21
C GLY A 46 0.00 0.11 -12.48
N VAL A 47 -0.01 0.02 -11.15
CA VAL A 47 -0.62 1.03 -10.28
C VAL A 47 0.53 1.72 -9.55
N ASP A 48 0.79 2.97 -9.90
CA ASP A 48 1.91 3.72 -9.32
C ASP A 48 1.57 4.21 -7.90
N GLU A 49 0.37 4.75 -7.71
CA GLU A 49 -0.08 5.26 -6.42
C GLU A 49 -1.58 5.09 -6.18
N VAL A 50 -1.95 5.04 -4.92
CA VAL A 50 -3.33 5.17 -4.43
C VAL A 50 -3.28 6.24 -3.34
N VAL A 51 -3.99 7.34 -3.54
CA VAL A 51 -3.96 8.51 -2.65
C VAL A 51 -5.37 8.89 -2.20
N ASP A 52 -5.43 9.51 -1.03
CA ASP A 52 -6.66 9.99 -0.41
C ASP A 52 -6.75 11.51 -0.50
N TRP A 53 -7.67 12.04 -1.30
CA TRP A 53 -7.87 13.49 -1.43
C TRP A 53 -8.71 14.10 -0.31
N TYR A 54 -9.35 13.27 0.51
CA TYR A 54 -10.05 13.74 1.71
C TYR A 54 -9.04 14.05 2.82
N ARG A 55 -8.03 13.20 3.00
CA ARG A 55 -6.94 13.44 3.95
C ARG A 55 -5.78 14.16 3.30
N ARG A 56 -5.45 15.36 3.79
CA ARG A 56 -4.36 16.17 3.23
C ARG A 56 -3.32 16.49 4.29
N ASN A 57 -2.08 16.68 3.85
CA ASN A 57 -1.02 17.25 4.69
C ASN A 57 -1.19 18.78 4.84
N GLU A 58 -0.28 19.41 5.56
CA GLU A 58 -0.29 20.86 5.81
C GLU A 58 -0.20 21.68 4.51
N GLU A 59 0.45 21.13 3.48
CA GLU A 59 0.57 21.72 2.16
C GLU A 59 -0.65 21.47 1.24
N GLY A 60 -1.68 20.76 1.73
CA GLY A 60 -2.90 20.46 0.97
C GLY A 60 -2.79 19.30 -0.03
N SER A 61 -1.66 18.60 -0.04
CA SER A 61 -1.41 17.40 -0.87
C SER A 61 -2.09 16.17 -0.28
N PRO A 62 -2.56 15.22 -1.11
CA PRO A 62 -3.27 14.04 -0.63
C PRO A 62 -2.32 13.08 0.09
N LEU A 63 -2.81 12.40 1.12
CA LEU A 63 -2.03 11.39 1.83
C LEU A 63 -2.13 10.02 1.13
N PRO A 64 -1.04 9.26 1.03
CA PRO A 64 -1.06 7.95 0.38
C PRO A 64 -1.86 6.90 1.18
N ALA A 65 -2.35 5.89 0.47
CA ALA A 65 -2.89 4.67 1.06
C ALA A 65 -1.77 3.77 1.57
N GLU A 66 -2.06 3.00 2.62
CA GLU A 66 -1.10 2.04 3.17
C GLU A 66 -1.13 0.74 2.35
N TRP A 67 0.02 0.36 1.79
CA TRP A 67 0.12 -0.89 1.04
C TRP A 67 0.18 -2.11 1.96
N ARG A 68 -0.72 -3.06 1.70
CA ARG A 68 -0.86 -4.33 2.41
C ARG A 68 -0.68 -5.49 1.46
N ASP A 69 -0.41 -6.66 2.02
CA ASP A 69 -0.51 -7.93 1.27
C ASP A 69 -1.97 -8.37 1.15
N GLY A 70 -2.21 -9.49 0.44
CA GLY A 70 -3.57 -10.02 0.24
C GLY A 70 -4.29 -10.45 1.53
N LEU A 71 -3.54 -10.63 2.63
CA LEU A 71 -4.08 -10.95 3.95
C LEU A 71 -4.37 -9.70 4.79
N GLY A 72 -3.91 -8.52 4.34
CA GLY A 72 -4.04 -7.25 5.07
C GLY A 72 -2.87 -6.97 6.01
N GLN A 73 -1.79 -7.74 5.94
CA GLN A 73 -0.58 -7.44 6.71
C GLN A 73 0.18 -6.30 6.02
N PRO A 74 0.88 -5.43 6.78
CA PRO A 74 1.77 -4.45 6.17
C PRO A 74 2.71 -5.14 5.18
N ARG A 75 2.78 -4.64 3.94
CA ARG A 75 3.94 -4.95 3.10
C ARG A 75 5.12 -4.26 3.76
N ILE A 76 5.85 -4.98 4.62
CA ILE A 76 7.15 -4.52 5.07
C ILE A 76 7.98 -4.46 3.80
N SER A 77 8.28 -3.26 3.32
CA SER A 77 9.41 -3.12 2.41
C SER A 77 10.60 -3.59 3.22
N TRP A 78 11.18 -4.74 2.86
CA TRP A 78 12.59 -4.89 3.10
C TRP A 78 13.24 -3.76 2.30
N ALA A 79 13.44 -2.61 2.95
CA ALA A 79 14.09 -1.49 2.34
C ALA A 79 15.45 -1.98 1.82
N PRO A 80 15.84 -1.67 0.57
CA PRO A 80 17.25 -1.70 0.24
C PRO A 80 17.93 -0.76 1.24
N LYS A 81 18.98 -1.24 1.91
CA LYS A 81 19.83 -0.47 2.83
C LYS A 81 20.25 0.84 2.13
N GLY A 82 19.58 1.95 2.40
CA GLY A 82 19.86 3.20 1.68
C GLY A 82 19.00 4.42 2.02
N SER A 83 17.81 4.26 2.59
CA SER A 83 16.95 5.41 2.93
C SER A 83 16.83 5.60 4.45
N LEU A 84 17.91 6.06 5.09
CA LEU A 84 17.79 6.79 6.35
C LEU A 84 17.75 8.29 6.01
N PRO A 85 16.81 9.08 6.55
CA PRO A 85 16.83 10.52 6.37
C PRO A 85 18.10 11.10 7.01
N PRO A 86 18.69 12.18 6.43
CA PRO A 86 19.88 12.80 6.99
C PRO A 86 19.56 13.37 8.38
N GLY A 87 20.11 12.76 9.43
CA GLY A 87 19.95 13.27 10.79
C GLY A 87 19.98 12.22 11.91
N VAL A 88 19.84 10.92 11.61
CA VAL A 88 20.00 9.89 12.64
C VAL A 88 21.50 9.63 12.84
N ARG A 89 22.10 10.35 13.79
CA ARG A 89 23.45 10.03 14.29
C ARG A 89 23.42 8.61 14.84
N GLU A 90 24.31 7.75 14.33
CA GLU A 90 24.62 6.46 14.95
C GLU A 90 25.07 6.73 16.40
N LEU A 91 24.22 6.36 17.36
CA LEU A 91 24.67 6.20 18.74
C LEU A 91 25.63 5.01 18.73
N GLY A 92 26.92 5.34 18.76
CA GLY A 92 28.01 4.37 18.74
C GLY A 92 27.84 3.33 19.84
N ILE A 93 27.86 2.07 19.44
CA ILE A 93 28.06 0.95 20.36
C ILE A 93 29.57 0.85 20.56
N PRO A 94 30.10 0.98 21.79
CA PRO A 94 31.53 0.85 22.02
C PRO A 94 31.95 -0.60 21.81
N LYS A 95 33.06 -0.81 21.09
CA LYS A 95 33.71 -2.12 21.00
C LYS A 95 34.69 -2.26 22.17
N SER A 96 34.55 -3.42 22.83
CA SER A 96 35.46 -4.15 23.74
C SER A 96 36.49 -3.39 24.56
#